data_AF-A0A850H3T0-F1
#
_entry.id   AF-A0A850H3T0-F1
#
_cell.length_a   1.000
_cell.length_b   1.000
_cell.length_c   1.000
_cell.angle_alpha   90.00
_cell.angle_beta   90.00
_cell.angle_gamma   90.00
#
_symmetry.space_group_name_H-M   'P 1'
#
loop_
_entity.id
_entity.type
_entity.pdbx_description
1 polymer ?
#
loop_
_entity_poly.entity_id
_entity_poly.type
_entity_poly.pdbx_seq_one_letter_code
_entity_poly.pdbx_strand_id
1 'polypeptide(L)'
;MRALLICLAMMLAAGCAEQPDGFAPEHQDLLIEFPTLNQEVGTNAQGVTVFRLSGTISNISEGSADLPELRVVARDRKDGLIFAKNIALAKPALKAGETLQVEQAIVVPDDARIFDIGWAGGDASS
;
A
#
# COMPACT_ATOMS: atom_id res chain seq x y z
N MET A 1 -1.52 21.17 53.70
CA MET A 1 -1.05 19.93 53.02
C MET A 1 -1.51 20.05 51.57
N ARG A 2 -0.58 20.45 50.68
CA ARG A 2 0.05 19.59 49.64
C ARG A 2 -0.98 19.05 48.64
N ALA A 3 -0.87 19.19 47.32
CA ALA A 3 -0.08 20.00 46.41
C ALA A 3 -0.78 19.79 45.04
N LEU A 4 -0.87 20.84 44.24
CA LEU A 4 -1.08 20.78 42.79
C LEU A 4 0.01 19.89 42.17
N LEU A 5 -0.32 18.88 41.35
CA LEU A 5 0.54 18.11 40.40
C LEU A 5 -0.25 16.82 40.01
N ILE A 6 -0.54 16.43 38.77
CA ILE A 6 0.41 16.09 37.69
C ILE A 6 -0.35 15.92 36.35
N CYS A 7 0.26 16.51 35.31
CA CYS A 7 0.31 16.14 33.90
C CYS A 7 -0.96 16.06 33.04
N LEU A 8 -1.16 17.16 32.31
CA LEU A 8 -1.16 17.17 30.84
C LEU A 8 -0.39 15.99 30.22
N ALA A 9 -1.11 15.05 29.63
CA ALA A 9 -0.67 14.18 28.55
C ALA A 9 -1.79 14.27 27.51
N MET A 10 -1.71 14.94 26.35
CA MET A 10 -0.64 14.91 25.35
C MET A 10 0.11 13.58 25.32
N MET A 11 -0.64 12.49 25.31
CA MET A 11 -0.20 11.29 24.61
C MET A 11 -0.79 11.37 23.22
N LEU A 12 0.09 11.66 22.25
CA LEU A 12 -0.06 11.16 20.89
C LEU A 12 -0.47 9.70 21.00
N ALA A 13 -1.75 9.42 20.75
CA ALA A 13 -2.08 8.15 20.14
C ALA A 13 -1.62 8.27 18.68
N ALA A 14 -0.30 8.18 18.47
CA ALA A 14 0.17 7.33 17.40
C ALA A 14 -0.29 5.93 17.81
N GLY A 15 -1.57 5.63 17.59
CA GLY A 15 -1.94 4.28 17.26
C GLY A 15 -1.11 4.01 16.02
N CYS A 16 0.08 3.43 16.21
CA CYS A 16 0.72 2.67 15.16
C CYS A 16 -0.35 1.66 14.77
N ALA A 17 -1.17 2.00 13.77
CA ALA A 17 -1.70 0.98 12.90
C ALA A 17 -0.47 0.15 12.56
N GLU A 18 -0.44 -1.09 13.03
CA GLU A 18 0.59 -2.04 12.66
C GLU A 18 0.57 -2.06 11.14
N GLN A 19 1.51 -1.34 10.54
CA GLN A 19 1.54 -1.10 9.12
C GLN A 19 1.80 -2.48 8.52
N PRO A 20 0.92 -3.01 7.65
CA PRO A 20 0.97 -4.42 7.28
C PRO A 20 2.36 -4.76 6.72
N ASP A 21 2.85 -5.95 7.04
CA ASP A 21 4.15 -6.54 6.70
C ASP A 21 4.92 -5.83 5.55
N GLY A 22 5.63 -4.74 5.89
CA GLY A 22 6.53 -4.03 4.98
C GLY A 22 5.93 -2.87 4.19
N PHE A 23 4.77 -2.32 4.52
CA PHE A 23 4.35 -1.03 3.93
C PHE A 23 5.11 0.15 4.55
N ALA A 24 5.28 1.22 3.78
CA ALA A 24 5.70 2.53 4.28
C ALA A 24 4.47 3.31 4.77
N PRO A 25 4.68 4.39 5.56
CA PRO A 25 3.61 5.32 5.87
C PRO A 25 2.98 5.90 4.60
N GLU A 26 1.73 6.36 4.74
CA GLU A 26 1.07 7.17 3.71
C GLU A 26 1.95 8.35 3.31
N HIS A 27 1.95 8.66 2.01
CA HIS A 27 2.74 9.75 1.48
C HIS A 27 1.93 11.05 1.53
N GLN A 28 2.44 12.08 2.22
CA GLN A 28 1.71 13.34 2.41
C GLN A 28 1.30 14.05 1.10
N ASP A 29 2.08 13.87 0.03
CA ASP A 29 1.86 14.54 -1.26
C ASP A 29 1.20 13.63 -2.31
N LEU A 30 1.01 12.34 -2.02
CA LEU A 30 0.45 11.37 -2.97
C LEU A 30 -0.72 10.62 -2.36
N LEU A 31 -1.85 10.63 -3.08
CA LEU A 31 -3.02 9.83 -2.74
C LEU A 31 -3.06 8.58 -3.60
N ILE A 32 -3.19 7.40 -2.97
CA ILE A 32 -3.42 6.13 -3.67
C ILE A 32 -4.88 5.71 -3.54
N GLU A 33 -5.46 5.24 -4.64
CA GLU A 33 -6.84 4.75 -4.67
C GLU A 33 -6.90 3.44 -5.46
N PHE A 34 -6.98 2.33 -4.71
CA PHE A 34 -7.13 0.99 -5.26
C PHE A 34 -8.43 0.36 -4.75
N PRO A 35 -9.60 0.78 -5.26
CA PRO A 35 -10.88 0.32 -4.76
C PRO A 35 -11.01 -1.19 -4.96
N THR A 36 -11.38 -1.92 -3.91
CA THR A 36 -11.46 -3.40 -3.92
C THR A 36 -12.35 -3.93 -5.04
N LEU A 37 -13.42 -3.19 -5.39
CA LEU A 37 -14.35 -3.56 -6.46
C LEU A 37 -13.71 -3.60 -7.85
N ASN A 38 -12.62 -2.87 -8.06
CA ASN A 38 -11.89 -2.87 -9.34
C ASN A 38 -10.79 -3.93 -9.37
N GLN A 39 -10.51 -4.59 -8.25
CA GLN A 39 -9.49 -5.63 -8.19
C GLN A 39 -10.12 -6.97 -8.54
N GLU A 40 -9.43 -7.76 -9.35
CA GLU A 40 -9.92 -9.07 -9.74
C GLU A 40 -8.87 -10.15 -9.46
N VAL A 41 -9.32 -11.29 -8.94
CA VAL A 41 -8.53 -12.52 -8.94
C VAL A 41 -9.18 -13.48 -9.93
N GLY A 42 -8.40 -13.99 -10.86
CA GLY A 42 -8.87 -14.97 -11.81
C GLY A 42 -7.76 -15.89 -12.27
N THR A 43 -8.11 -16.82 -13.13
CA THR A 43 -7.15 -17.77 -13.70
C THR A 43 -6.91 -17.42 -15.16
N ASN A 44 -5.66 -17.45 -15.62
CA ASN A 44 -5.35 -17.27 -17.04
C ASN A 44 -5.60 -18.57 -17.85
N ALA A 45 -5.38 -18.52 -19.17
CA ALA A 45 -5.59 -19.68 -20.05
C ALA A 45 -4.73 -20.91 -19.73
N GLN A 46 -3.66 -20.74 -18.95
CA GLN A 46 -2.74 -21.81 -18.54
C GLN A 46 -3.08 -22.40 -17.17
N GLY A 47 -4.17 -21.95 -16.52
CA GLY A 47 -4.53 -22.43 -15.18
C GLY A 47 -3.81 -21.70 -14.05
N VAL A 48 -3.07 -20.63 -14.32
CA VAL A 48 -2.30 -19.87 -13.30
C VAL A 48 -3.18 -18.78 -12.69
N THR A 49 -3.17 -18.68 -11.36
CA THR A 49 -3.86 -17.63 -10.63
C THR A 49 -3.17 -16.27 -10.83
N VAL A 50 -3.96 -15.27 -11.24
CA VAL A 50 -3.53 -13.91 -11.55
C VAL A 50 -4.41 -12.92 -10.78
N PHE A 51 -3.76 -12.03 -10.06
CA PHE A 51 -4.34 -10.83 -9.48
C PHE A 51 -4.21 -9.66 -10.47
N ARG A 52 -5.33 -9.05 -10.85
CA ARG A 52 -5.40 -7.84 -11.68
C ARG A 52 -5.56 -6.64 -10.75
N LEU A 53 -4.47 -5.90 -10.62
CA LEU A 53 -4.40 -4.65 -9.88
C LEU A 53 -4.87 -3.50 -10.79
N SER A 54 -5.81 -2.69 -10.31
CA SER A 54 -6.31 -1.51 -11.00
C SER A 54 -6.54 -0.36 -10.01
N GLY A 55 -5.96 0.81 -10.27
CA GLY A 55 -6.18 1.97 -9.41
C GLY A 55 -5.44 3.20 -9.90
N THR A 56 -5.40 4.21 -9.04
CA THR A 56 -4.81 5.51 -9.35
C THR A 56 -3.86 5.98 -8.27
N ILE A 57 -2.87 6.75 -8.70
CA ILE A 57 -1.99 7.53 -7.84
C ILE A 57 -2.09 8.99 -8.27
N SER A 58 -2.43 9.88 -7.36
CA SER A 58 -2.59 11.32 -7.65
C SER A 58 -1.63 12.15 -6.80
N ASN A 59 -0.94 13.10 -7.42
CA ASN A 59 -0.19 14.11 -6.68
C ASN A 59 -1.14 15.22 -6.21
N ILE A 60 -1.32 15.31 -4.89
CA ILE A 60 -2.23 16.24 -4.22
C ILE A 60 -1.51 17.50 -3.68
N SER A 61 -0.22 17.64 -3.93
CA SER A 61 0.58 18.81 -3.57
C SER A 61 0.62 19.87 -4.68
N GLU A 62 1.16 21.04 -4.36
CA GLU A 62 1.42 22.13 -5.32
C GLU A 62 2.73 21.93 -6.11
N GLY A 63 3.53 20.92 -5.75
CA GLY A 63 4.86 20.65 -6.30
C GLY A 63 4.95 19.35 -7.10
N SER A 64 6.14 19.04 -7.60
CA SER A 64 6.44 17.70 -8.12
C SER A 64 6.68 16.75 -6.95
N ALA A 65 6.15 15.54 -7.04
CA ALA A 65 6.34 14.49 -6.04
C ALA A 65 6.98 13.26 -6.69
N ASP A 66 8.05 12.74 -6.09
CA ASP A 66 8.66 11.48 -6.49
C ASP A 66 7.71 10.33 -6.19
N LEU A 67 7.67 9.34 -7.07
CA LEU A 67 6.81 8.18 -6.95
C LEU A 67 7.59 7.01 -6.31
N PRO A 68 7.26 6.62 -5.06
CA PRO A 68 7.82 5.41 -4.46
C PRO A 68 7.36 4.15 -5.19
N GLU A 69 8.04 3.03 -4.98
CA GLU A 69 7.50 1.74 -5.42
C GLU A 69 6.19 1.42 -4.68
N LEU A 70 5.23 0.84 -5.41
CA LEU A 70 4.09 0.20 -4.77
C LEU A 70 4.51 -1.16 -4.24
N ARG A 71 3.84 -1.61 -3.18
CA ARG A 71 3.91 -2.98 -2.68
C ARG A 71 2.51 -3.58 -2.73
N VAL A 72 2.46 -4.86 -3.08
CA VAL A 72 1.26 -5.68 -2.98
C VAL A 72 1.61 -6.84 -2.06
N VAL A 73 0.80 -7.05 -1.04
CA VAL A 73 0.87 -8.24 -0.20
C VAL A 73 -0.40 -9.04 -0.35
N ALA A 74 -0.28 -10.37 -0.26
CA ALA A 74 -1.43 -11.24 -0.23
C ALA A 74 -1.36 -12.21 0.94
N ARG A 75 -2.51 -12.40 1.59
CA ARG A 75 -2.70 -13.33 2.70
C ARG A 75 -3.65 -14.46 2.34
N ASP A 76 -3.43 -15.60 2.98
CA ASP A 76 -4.29 -16.76 2.86
C ASP A 76 -5.56 -16.61 3.73
N ARG A 77 -6.38 -17.66 3.81
CA ARG A 77 -7.62 -17.67 4.61
C ARG A 77 -7.40 -17.64 6.12
N LYS A 78 -6.19 -17.90 6.57
CA LYS A 78 -5.77 -17.87 7.97
C LYS A 78 -5.02 -16.57 8.30
N ASP A 79 -5.08 -15.58 7.41
CA ASP A 79 -4.41 -14.29 7.52
C ASP A 79 -2.87 -14.38 7.46
N GLY A 80 -2.34 -15.52 7.01
CA GLY A 80 -0.90 -15.72 6.83
C GLY A 80 -0.40 -15.01 5.57
N LEU A 81 0.65 -14.19 5.71
CA LEU A 81 1.35 -13.58 4.57
C LEU A 81 2.00 -14.66 3.72
N ILE A 82 1.54 -14.82 2.48
CA ILE A 82 2.00 -15.85 1.55
C ILE A 82 2.59 -15.28 0.26
N PHE A 83 2.46 -13.97 0.06
CA PHE A 83 3.00 -13.27 -1.10
C PHE A 83 3.27 -11.80 -0.75
N ALA A 84 4.40 -11.29 -1.22
CA ALA A 84 4.72 -9.87 -1.19
C ALA A 84 5.52 -9.54 -2.46
N LYS A 85 5.22 -8.40 -3.08
CA LYS A 85 5.93 -7.95 -4.29
C LYS A 85 5.96 -6.44 -4.38
N ASN A 86 7.14 -5.89 -4.71
CA ASN A 86 7.28 -4.50 -5.12
C ASN A 86 6.97 -4.34 -6.62
N ILE A 87 6.36 -3.22 -6.96
CA ILE A 87 5.97 -2.86 -8.30
C ILE A 87 6.57 -1.49 -8.59
N ALA A 88 7.52 -1.47 -9.51
CA ALA A 88 8.03 -0.25 -10.09
C ALA A 88 6.93 0.44 -10.92
N LEU A 89 6.80 1.75 -10.74
CA LEU A 89 5.84 2.58 -11.47
C LEU A 89 6.43 3.04 -12.82
N ALA A 90 5.54 3.28 -13.78
CA ALA A 90 5.93 3.68 -15.15
C ALA A 90 6.60 5.06 -15.22
N LYS A 91 6.42 5.90 -14.18
CA LYS A 91 7.02 7.22 -14.04
C LYS A 91 7.76 7.29 -12.70
N PRO A 92 8.89 8.02 -12.65
CA PRO A 92 9.61 8.24 -11.40
C PRO A 92 9.00 9.37 -10.53
N ALA A 93 8.15 10.22 -11.11
CA ALA A 93 7.54 11.36 -10.41
C ALA A 93 6.25 11.81 -11.10
N LEU A 94 5.40 12.56 -10.38
CA LEU A 94 4.20 13.24 -10.86
C LEU A 94 4.28 14.74 -10.63
N LYS A 95 3.83 15.52 -11.61
CA LYS A 95 3.63 16.97 -11.44
C LYS A 95 2.45 17.25 -10.52
N ALA A 96 2.35 18.48 -10.03
CA ALA A 96 1.23 18.94 -9.21
C ALA A 96 -0.12 18.66 -9.92
N GLY A 97 -1.04 17.98 -9.22
CA GLY A 97 -2.36 17.61 -9.74
C GLY A 97 -2.36 16.51 -10.81
N GLU A 98 -1.21 15.92 -11.14
CA GLU A 98 -1.13 14.81 -12.10
C GLU A 98 -1.61 13.50 -11.46
N THR A 99 -2.32 12.69 -12.24
CA THR A 99 -2.77 11.36 -11.86
C THR A 99 -2.17 10.29 -12.79
N LEU A 100 -1.68 9.20 -12.20
CA LEU A 100 -1.21 8.01 -12.88
C LEU A 100 -2.22 6.87 -12.71
N GLN A 101 -2.68 6.33 -13.83
CA GLN A 101 -3.43 5.07 -13.87
C GLN A 101 -2.44 3.90 -13.71
N VAL A 102 -2.78 2.97 -12.82
CA VAL A 102 -1.99 1.75 -12.56
C VAL A 102 -2.84 0.53 -12.93
N GLU A 103 -2.36 -0.26 -13.88
CA GLU A 103 -2.99 -1.51 -14.32
C GLU A 103 -1.92 -2.58 -14.45
N GLN A 104 -1.98 -3.62 -13.60
CA GLN A 104 -0.96 -4.67 -13.57
C GLN A 104 -1.62 -6.05 -13.44
N ALA A 105 -1.05 -7.04 -14.13
CA ALA A 105 -1.41 -8.45 -13.97
C ALA A 105 -0.26 -9.17 -13.25
N ILE A 106 -0.55 -9.74 -12.07
CA ILE A 106 0.45 -10.31 -11.17
C ILE A 106 0.10 -11.77 -10.93
N VAL A 107 1.03 -12.68 -11.22
CA VAL A 107 0.89 -14.09 -10.84
C VAL A 107 1.05 -14.21 -9.33
N VAL A 108 0.10 -14.86 -8.67
CA VAL A 108 0.05 -15.03 -7.21
C VAL A 108 -0.25 -16.49 -6.85
N PRO A 109 0.04 -16.93 -5.61
CA PRO A 109 -0.35 -18.25 -5.14
C PRO A 109 -1.86 -18.50 -5.22
N ASP A 110 -2.27 -19.74 -5.49
CA ASP A 110 -3.68 -20.13 -5.66
C ASP A 110 -4.55 -19.96 -4.40
N ASP A 111 -3.92 -19.87 -3.23
CA ASP A 111 -4.54 -19.67 -1.92
C ASP A 111 -4.56 -18.20 -1.46
N ALA A 112 -4.03 -17.26 -2.25
CA ALA A 112 -4.12 -15.82 -2.00
C ALA A 112 -5.58 -15.32 -1.99
N ARG A 113 -6.00 -14.62 -0.95
CA ARG A 113 -7.40 -14.17 -0.77
C ARG A 113 -7.56 -12.72 -0.37
N ILE A 114 -6.75 -12.27 0.58
CA ILE A 114 -6.80 -10.90 1.10
C ILE A 114 -5.61 -10.17 0.49
N PHE A 115 -5.85 -9.01 -0.12
CA PHE A 115 -4.81 -8.25 -0.79
C PHE A 115 -4.77 -6.83 -0.22
N ASP A 116 -3.60 -6.43 0.25
CA ASP A 116 -3.35 -5.05 0.66
C ASP A 116 -2.36 -4.41 -0.33
N ILE A 117 -2.55 -3.13 -0.59
CA ILE A 117 -1.77 -2.33 -1.54
C ILE A 117 -1.37 -1.04 -0.83
N GLY A 118 -0.11 -0.65 -0.98
CA GLY A 118 0.44 0.52 -0.33
C GLY A 118 1.84 0.83 -0.83
N TRP A 119 2.49 1.82 -0.23
CA TRP A 119 3.87 2.17 -0.56
C TRP A 119 4.84 1.13 -0.02
N ALA A 120 5.87 0.76 -0.78
CA ALA A 120 6.92 -0.12 -0.28
C ALA A 120 7.67 0.56 0.87
N GLY A 121 7.61 -0.02 2.07
CA GLY A 121 8.44 0.37 3.20
C GLY A 121 9.88 0.02 2.88
N GLY A 122 10.79 0.98 3.09
CA GLY A 122 12.23 0.77 3.03
C GLY A 122 12.61 -0.40 3.94
N ASP A 123 12.76 -1.56 3.30
CA ASP A 123 13.33 -2.82 3.76
C ASP A 123 12.77 -3.42 5.07
N ALA A 124 12.08 -4.55 4.94
CA ALA A 124 12.15 -5.62 5.93
C ALA A 124 12.59 -6.93 5.27
N SER A 125 13.53 -6.87 4.32
CA SER A 125 14.41 -7.98 3.88
C SER A 125 15.28 -7.51 2.72
N SER A 126 16.56 -7.26 3.02
CA SER A 126 17.66 -7.47 2.10
C SER A 126 18.27 -8.82 2.45
#